data_AF-K1RHU0-F1
#
_entry.id   AF-K1RHU0-F1
#
_cell.length_a   1.000
_cell.length_b   1.000
_cell.length_c   1.000
_cell.angle_alpha   90.00
_cell.angle_beta   90.00
_cell.angle_gamma   90.00
#
_symmetry.space_group_name_H-M   'P 1'
#
loop_
_entity.id
_entity.type
_entity.pdbx_description
1 polymer ?
#
loop_
_entity_poly.entity_id
_entity_poly.type
_entity_poly.pdbx_seq_one_letter_code
_entity_poly.pdbx_strand_id
1 'polypeptide(L)'
;IKGATFGLFKSDTTEFTENKAILTAVTDENGVFVFNNIPYGEYLIKELKPADGYLDNEDVFTVTIKDNEQVVELTAINDKVPELKQRQPSMAKREQLQRVI
;
A
#
# COMPACT_ATOMS: atom_id res chain seq x y z
N ILE A 1 2.06 -8.95 -1.91
CA ILE A 1 1.24 -7.84 -2.47
C ILE A 1 2.12 -7.04 -3.40
N LYS A 2 1.95 -7.12 -4.73
CA LYS A 2 2.82 -6.45 -5.71
C LYS A 2 2.34 -5.04 -6.01
N GLY A 3 3.26 -4.08 -6.15
CA GLY A 3 2.98 -2.75 -6.69
C GLY A 3 2.62 -1.68 -5.67
N ALA A 4 2.68 -1.97 -4.37
CA ALA A 4 2.58 -0.94 -3.32
C ALA A 4 3.89 -0.15 -3.27
N THR A 5 3.81 1.17 -3.10
CA THR A 5 4.97 2.07 -3.06
C THR A 5 5.20 2.55 -1.63
N PHE A 6 6.39 2.31 -1.09
CA PHE A 6 6.82 2.76 0.22
C PHE A 6 7.88 3.85 0.10
N GLY A 7 7.88 4.80 1.04
CA GLY A 7 8.90 5.81 1.18
C GLY A 7 9.65 5.70 2.51
N LEU A 8 10.94 5.99 2.48
CA LEU A 8 11.79 6.18 3.66
C LEU A 8 11.97 7.68 3.92
N PHE A 9 11.79 8.12 5.17
CA PHE A 9 11.76 9.52 5.57
C PHE A 9 12.61 9.75 6.81
N LYS A 10 13.03 11.01 7.05
CA LYS A 10 13.67 11.38 8.32
C LYS A 10 12.67 11.29 9.47
N SER A 11 13.17 11.05 10.69
CA SER A 11 12.34 10.94 11.90
C SER A 11 11.50 12.17 12.23
N ASP A 12 11.86 13.35 11.72
CA ASP A 12 11.13 14.62 11.92
C ASP A 12 10.12 14.95 10.80
N THR A 13 9.92 14.04 9.84
CA THR A 13 9.01 14.27 8.71
C THR A 13 7.55 14.23 9.15
N THR A 14 6.79 15.26 8.79
CA THR A 14 5.35 15.39 9.10
C THR A 14 4.45 15.31 7.88
N GLU A 15 5.02 15.30 6.67
CA GLU A 15 4.28 15.21 5.41
C GLU A 15 4.95 14.17 4.52
N PHE A 16 4.21 13.13 4.16
CA PHE A 16 4.72 11.97 3.43
C PHE A 16 4.31 12.06 1.96
N THR A 17 5.26 12.43 1.12
CA THR A 17 5.10 12.49 -0.34
C THR A 17 6.35 11.92 -1.01
N GLU A 18 6.23 11.47 -2.26
CA GLU A 18 7.38 10.95 -3.02
C GLU A 18 8.53 11.98 -3.08
N ASN A 19 8.21 13.27 -3.23
CA ASN A 19 9.21 14.35 -3.30
C ASN A 19 9.97 14.56 -1.98
N LYS A 20 9.38 14.19 -0.85
CA LYS A 20 10.00 14.30 0.49
C LYS A 20 10.69 13.00 0.92
N ALA A 21 10.47 11.91 0.21
CA ALA A 21 11.10 10.63 0.51
C ALA A 21 12.61 10.71 0.24
N ILE A 22 13.41 10.17 1.14
CA ILE A 22 14.84 9.96 0.93
C ILE A 22 15.02 8.89 -0.15
N LEU A 23 14.22 7.82 -0.06
CA LEU A 23 14.17 6.72 -1.00
C LEU A 23 12.72 6.26 -1.16
N THR A 24 12.40 5.73 -2.35
CA THR A 24 11.16 5.00 -2.60
C THR A 24 11.46 3.58 -3.06
N ALA A 25 10.59 2.65 -2.72
CA ALA A 25 10.68 1.25 -3.13
C ALA A 25 9.27 0.71 -3.43
N VAL A 26 9.18 -0.19 -4.40
CA VAL A 26 7.92 -0.82 -4.82
C VAL A 26 7.96 -2.29 -4.46
N THR A 27 6.87 -2.82 -3.91
CA THR A 27 6.79 -4.23 -3.57
C THR A 27 6.78 -5.12 -4.81
N ASP A 28 7.58 -6.19 -4.75
CA ASP A 28 7.71 -7.19 -5.80
C ASP A 28 6.53 -8.19 -5.83
N GLU A 29 6.64 -9.24 -6.65
CA GLU A 29 5.60 -10.28 -6.77
C GLU A 29 5.35 -11.04 -5.45
N ASN A 30 6.36 -11.11 -4.59
CA ASN A 30 6.28 -11.74 -3.27
C ASN A 30 5.75 -10.77 -2.20
N GLY A 31 5.63 -9.48 -2.52
CA GLY A 31 5.25 -8.43 -1.58
C GLY A 31 6.40 -7.86 -0.78
N VAL A 32 7.64 -8.03 -1.26
CA VAL A 32 8.85 -7.57 -0.60
C VAL A 32 9.31 -6.26 -1.24
N PHE A 33 9.70 -5.29 -0.41
CA PHE A 33 10.43 -4.10 -0.82
C PHE A 33 11.70 -3.99 0.04
N VAL A 34 12.76 -3.36 -0.50
CA VAL A 34 14.05 -3.25 0.20
C VAL A 34 14.64 -1.86 0.03
N PHE A 35 15.13 -1.29 1.13
CA PHE A 35 15.98 -0.10 1.15
C PHE A 35 17.40 -0.53 1.53
N ASN A 36 18.41 -0.13 0.75
CA ASN A 36 19.80 -0.53 0.94
C ASN A 36 20.70 0.68 1.26
N ASN A 37 21.85 0.43 1.88
CA ASN A 37 22.88 1.44 2.17
C ASN A 37 22.35 2.63 2.99
N ILE A 38 21.56 2.33 4.02
CA ILE A 38 20.96 3.36 4.88
C ILE A 38 21.96 3.78 5.96
N PRO A 39 22.29 5.07 6.08
CA PRO A 39 23.13 5.56 7.16
C PRO A 39 22.53 5.30 8.53
N TYR A 40 23.36 5.40 9.57
CA TYR A 40 22.89 5.34 10.94
C TYR A 40 21.95 6.51 11.24
N GLY A 41 20.88 6.23 11.96
CA GLY A 41 19.87 7.21 12.30
C GLY A 41 18.50 6.59 12.57
N GLU A 42 17.56 7.46 12.88
CA GLU A 42 16.15 7.14 13.03
C GLU A 42 15.38 7.62 11.80
N TYR A 43 14.48 6.76 11.33
CA TYR A 43 13.72 6.97 10.10
C TYR A 43 12.27 6.56 10.29
N LEU A 44 11.43 7.10 9.41
CA LEU A 44 10.04 6.69 9.25
C LEU A 44 9.89 5.98 7.90
N ILE A 45 9.08 4.92 7.87
CA ILE A 45 8.64 4.25 6.65
C ILE A 45 7.13 4.37 6.58
N LYS A 46 6.62 4.78 5.42
CA LYS A 46 5.17 4.88 5.17
C LYS A 46 4.84 4.39 3.75
N GLU A 47 3.69 3.75 3.61
CA GLU A 47 3.09 3.54 2.29
C GLU A 47 2.66 4.89 1.69
N LEU A 48 3.03 5.14 0.44
CA LEU A 48 2.65 6.33 -0.32
C LEU A 48 1.54 6.03 -1.33
N LYS A 49 1.48 4.78 -1.78
CA LYS A 49 0.48 4.32 -2.73
C LYS A 49 0.20 2.83 -2.51
N PRO A 50 -1.06 2.42 -2.33
CA PRO A 50 -1.41 1.02 -2.20
C PRO A 50 -1.23 0.28 -3.53
N ALA A 51 -1.08 -1.03 -3.43
CA ALA A 51 -1.20 -1.90 -4.60
C ALA A 51 -2.63 -1.90 -5.16
N ASP A 52 -2.76 -2.23 -6.45
CA ASP A 52 -4.07 -2.33 -7.10
C ASP A 52 -5.01 -3.29 -6.33
N GLY A 53 -6.21 -2.81 -6.03
CA GLY A 53 -7.23 -3.57 -5.29
C GLY A 53 -7.09 -3.54 -3.76
N TYR A 54 -6.19 -2.72 -3.22
CA TYR A 54 -6.04 -2.49 -1.77
C TYR A 54 -6.41 -1.05 -1.39
N LEU A 55 -6.83 -0.88 -0.14
CA LEU A 55 -7.10 0.41 0.47
C LEU A 55 -5.79 1.08 0.91
N ASP A 56 -5.81 2.41 1.06
CA ASP A 56 -4.70 3.18 1.60
C ASP A 56 -4.39 2.73 3.04
N ASN A 57 -3.11 2.54 3.35
CA ASN A 57 -2.63 2.29 4.69
C ASN A 57 -2.02 3.55 5.33
N GLU A 58 -2.53 3.92 6.50
CA GLU A 58 -2.06 5.11 7.23
C GLU A 58 -0.93 4.85 8.22
N ASP A 59 -0.55 3.60 8.44
CA ASP A 59 0.50 3.19 9.36
C ASP A 59 1.84 3.86 9.04
N VAL A 60 2.53 4.28 10.09
CA VAL A 60 3.89 4.82 10.01
C VAL A 60 4.79 3.97 10.89
N PHE A 61 5.84 3.43 10.29
CA PHE A 61 6.81 2.56 10.96
C PHE A 61 8.06 3.34 11.32
N THR A 62 8.43 3.34 12.60
CA THR A 62 9.72 3.91 13.04
C THR A 62 10.79 2.83 13.01
N VAL A 63 11.93 3.12 12.39
CA VAL A 63 13.08 2.22 12.33
C VAL A 63 14.34 2.95 12.77
N THR A 64 15.23 2.23 13.46
CA THR A 64 16.52 2.76 13.92
C THR A 64 17.65 1.90 13.36
N ILE A 65 18.57 2.52 12.62
CA ILE A 65 19.80 1.91 12.13
C ILE A 65 20.95 2.38 13.04
N LYS A 66 21.60 1.42 13.71
CA LYS A 66 22.63 1.68 14.73
C LYS A 66 23.89 0.85 14.56
N ASP A 67 23.84 -0.22 13.76
CA ASP A 67 24.94 -1.15 13.55
C ASP A 67 25.22 -1.34 12.04
N ASN A 68 26.47 -1.67 11.70
CA ASN A 68 26.87 -2.00 10.34
C ASN A 68 26.20 -3.31 9.91
N GLU A 69 25.80 -3.40 8.65
CA GLU A 69 25.12 -4.58 8.08
C GLU A 69 23.83 -4.98 8.81
N GLN A 70 23.26 -4.08 9.63
CA GLN A 70 22.00 -4.31 10.33
C GLN A 70 20.86 -4.53 9.33
N VAL A 71 20.09 -5.59 9.55
CA VAL A 71 18.83 -5.86 8.86
C VAL A 71 17.68 -5.55 9.81
N VAL A 72 16.74 -4.73 9.35
CA VAL A 72 15.47 -4.47 10.05
C VAL A 72 14.35 -5.03 9.20
N GLU A 73 13.58 -5.95 9.76
CA GLU A 73 12.39 -6.50 9.14
C GLU A 73 11.14 -5.79 9.67
N LEU A 74 10.21 -5.49 8.78
CA LEU A 74 8.90 -4.95 9.13
C LEU A 74 7.82 -5.66 8.30
N THR A 75 6.59 -5.64 8.79
CA THR A 75 5.43 -6.18 8.07
C THR A 75 4.36 -5.11 8.02
N ALA A 76 3.93 -4.75 6.81
CA ALA A 76 2.77 -3.89 6.58
C ALA A 76 1.57 -4.76 6.20
N ILE A 77 0.40 -4.44 6.75
CA ILE A 77 -0.85 -5.17 6.50
C ILE A 77 -1.80 -4.22 5.79
N ASN A 78 -2.29 -4.61 4.61
CA ASN A 78 -3.26 -3.82 3.86
C ASN A 78 -4.60 -4.53 3.75
N ASP A 79 -5.67 -3.75 3.84
CA ASP A 79 -7.02 -4.20 3.59
C ASP A 79 -7.32 -4.21 2.09
N LYS A 80 -8.00 -5.26 1.62
CA LYS A 80 -8.49 -5.31 0.24
C LYS A 80 -9.70 -4.40 0.09
N VAL A 81 -9.81 -3.74 -1.07
CA VAL A 81 -11.06 -3.09 -1.48
C VAL A 81 -12.15 -4.19 -1.51
N PRO A 82 -13.28 -4.00 -0.81
CA PRO A 82 -14.36 -4.97 -0.85
C PRO A 82 -14.86 -5.15 -2.29
N GLU A 83 -14.87 -6.39 -2.78
CA GLU A 83 -15.59 -6.72 -4.01
C GLU A 83 -17.09 -6.53 -3.74
N LEU A 84 -17.65 -5.42 -4.21
CA LEU A 84 -19.09 -5.35 -4.40
C LEU A 84 -19.43 -6.42 -5.43
N LYS A 85 -19.98 -7.55 -4.99
CA LYS A 85 -20.67 -8.49 -5.87
C LYS A 85 -21.71 -7.67 -6.61
N GLN A 86 -21.41 -7.25 -7.83
CA GLN A 86 -22.42 -6.78 -8.75
C GLN A 86 -23.46 -7.90 -8.76
N ARG A 87 -24.68 -7.59 -8.31
CA ARG A 87 -25.81 -8.48 -8.53
C ARG A 87 -25.74 -8.85 -10.01
N GLN A 88 -25.50 -10.12 -10.28
CA GLN A 88 -25.52 -10.70 -11.62
C GLN A 88 -26.67 -10.03 -12.40
N PRO A 89 -26.48 -9.54 -13.64
CA PRO A 89 -27.64 -9.32 -14.49
C PRO A 89 -28.31 -10.69 -14.64
N SER A 90 -29.37 -10.92 -13.87
CA SER A 90 -30.12 -12.16 -13.86
C SER A 90 -30.68 -12.38 -15.27
N MET A 91 -30.07 -13.27 -16.03
CA MET A 91 -30.72 -13.93 -17.15
C MET A 91 -31.80 -14.86 -16.60
N ALA A 92 -32.94 -14.26 -16.24
CA ALA A 92 -34.28 -14.84 -16.02
C ALA A 92 -35.20 -13.62 -15.77
N LYS A 93 -36.25 -13.32 -16.52
CA LYS A 93 -37.12 -14.11 -17.38
C LYS A 93 -37.90 -13.13 -18.27
N ARG A 94 -38.08 -13.45 -19.55
CA ARG A 94 -39.17 -12.85 -20.35
C ARG A 94 -40.48 -13.12 -19.62
N GLU A 95 -41.18 -12.07 -19.18
CA GLU A 95 -42.65 -11.92 -19.12
C GLU A 95 -43.04 -10.89 -18.05
N GLN A 96 -43.29 -9.66 -18.48
CA GLN A 96 -44.57 -8.99 -18.21
C GLN A 96 -44.69 -7.80 -19.16
N LEU A 97 -45.36 -8.07 -20.29
CA LEU A 97 -46.09 -7.07 -21.05
C LEU A 97 -47.16 -6.46 -20.14
N GLN A 98 -47.24 -5.13 -20.07
CA GLN A 98 -48.45 -4.42 -20.52
C GLN A 98 -48.15 -2.94 -20.74
N ARG A 99 -48.50 -2.48 -21.95
CA ARG A 99 -48.51 -1.08 -22.37
C ARG A 99 -49.57 -0.32 -21.56
N VAL A 100 -49.31 0.94 -21.25
CA VAL A 100 -50.36 1.91 -20.97
C VAL A 100 -50.27 3.00 -22.04
N ILE A 101 -51.38 3.17 -22.75
CA ILE A 101 -51.73 4.39 -23.49
C ILE A 101 -52.33 5.34 -22.46
#